data_AF-A0A8C7VWT6-F1
#
_entry.id   AF-A0A8C7VWT6-F1
#
_cell.length_a   1.000
_cell.length_b   1.000
_cell.length_c   1.000
_cell.angle_alpha   90.00
_cell.angle_beta   90.00
_cell.angle_gamma   90.00
#
_symmetry.space_group_name_H-M   'P 1'
#
loop_
_entity.id
_entity.type
_entity.pdbx_description
1 polymer ?
#
loop_
_entity_poly.entity_id
_entity_poly.type
_entity_poly.pdbx_seq_one_letter_code
_entity_poly.pdbx_strand_id
1 'polypeptide(L)'
;RGISSSSMLDVLDLLLTKLVSEELKLFQWHLIHGVEGFTSIPRGQLENANRLVTVDRMVQQYHEDGAVKITLEILRKMDQNKMADELEKKFPNNV
;
A
#
# COMPACT_ATOMS: atom_id res chain seq x y z
N ARG A 1 -16.26 8.54 -13.57
CA ARG A 1 -16.52 7.08 -13.50
C ARG A 1 -16.01 6.64 -12.14
N GLY A 2 -16.87 6.15 -11.26
CA GLY A 2 -16.44 5.64 -9.95
C GLY A 2 -15.60 4.39 -10.16
N ILE A 3 -14.44 4.31 -9.52
CA ILE A 3 -13.64 3.09 -9.50
C ILE A 3 -14.37 2.11 -8.58
N SER A 4 -14.58 0.88 -9.05
CA SER A 4 -15.20 -0.17 -8.24
C SER A 4 -14.20 -0.70 -7.22
N SER A 5 -14.67 -1.02 -6.01
CA SER A 5 -13.90 -1.62 -4.90
C SER A 5 -12.99 -2.78 -5.36
N SER A 6 -13.52 -3.70 -6.18
CA SER A 6 -12.74 -4.81 -6.75
C SER A 6 -11.53 -4.34 -7.55
N SER A 7 -11.67 -3.27 -8.34
CA SER A 7 -10.58 -2.73 -9.15
C SER A 7 -9.52 -2.00 -8.33
N MET A 8 -9.85 -1.53 -7.12
CA MET A 8 -8.87 -0.87 -6.24
C MET A 8 -7.93 -1.88 -5.61
N LEU A 9 -8.48 -3.00 -5.13
CA LEU A 9 -7.71 -4.13 -4.61
C LEU A 9 -6.77 -4.70 -5.67
N ASP A 10 -7.26 -4.90 -6.90
CA ASP A 10 -6.46 -5.42 -8.01
C ASP A 10 -5.25 -4.52 -8.34
N VAL A 11 -5.39 -3.20 -8.20
CA VAL A 11 -4.27 -2.29 -8.47
C VAL A 11 -3.24 -2.31 -7.35
N LEU A 12 -3.66 -2.40 -6.07
CA LEU A 12 -2.74 -2.53 -4.95
C LEU A 12 -1.95 -3.84 -5.03
N ASP A 13 -2.60 -4.95 -5.36
CA ASP A 13 -1.92 -6.22 -5.56
C ASP A 13 -0.95 -6.19 -6.75
N LEU A 14 -1.38 -5.60 -7.88
CA LEU A 14 -0.51 -5.42 -9.05
C LEU A 14 0.72 -4.56 -8.75
N LEU A 15 0.58 -3.53 -7.89
CA LEU A 15 1.71 -2.69 -7.52
C LEU A 15 2.64 -3.39 -6.55
N LEU A 16 2.11 -4.04 -5.53
CA LEU A 16 2.93 -4.80 -4.61
C LEU A 16 3.62 -5.97 -5.31
N THR A 17 3.05 -6.57 -6.37
CA THR A 17 3.76 -7.57 -7.19
C THR A 17 4.94 -7.02 -7.99
N LYS A 18 5.00 -5.71 -8.25
CA LYS A 18 6.18 -5.07 -8.88
C LYS A 18 7.36 -4.90 -7.92
N LEU A 19 7.11 -4.87 -6.61
CA LEU A 19 8.18 -4.76 -5.61
C LEU A 19 9.00 -6.05 -5.58
N VAL A 20 10.32 -6.00 -5.52
CA VAL A 20 11.12 -7.20 -5.20
C VAL A 20 10.98 -7.56 -3.71
N SER A 21 11.52 -8.71 -3.29
CA SER A 21 11.37 -9.19 -1.91
C SER A 21 11.94 -8.24 -0.86
N GLU A 22 13.06 -7.55 -1.16
CA GLU A 22 13.65 -6.56 -0.24
C GLU A 22 12.80 -5.29 -0.14
N GLU A 23 12.28 -4.81 -1.27
CA GLU A 23 11.36 -3.66 -1.30
C GLU A 23 10.06 -3.96 -0.56
N LEU A 24 9.52 -5.19 -0.68
CA LEU A 24 8.35 -5.61 0.10
C LEU A 24 8.63 -5.59 1.61
N LYS A 25 9.80 -6.06 2.04
CA LYS A 25 10.18 -6.03 3.46
C LYS A 25 10.29 -4.60 3.97
N LEU A 26 10.87 -3.69 3.18
CA LEU A 26 10.95 -2.28 3.52
C LEU A 26 9.56 -1.63 3.57
N PHE A 27 8.69 -1.96 2.63
CA PHE A 27 7.30 -1.53 2.62
C PHE A 27 6.55 -1.96 3.89
N GLN A 28 6.65 -3.24 4.25
CA GLN A 28 6.08 -3.79 5.49
C GLN A 28 6.70 -3.15 6.74
N TRP A 29 7.99 -2.83 6.71
CA TRP A 29 8.66 -2.11 7.80
C TRP A 29 8.02 -0.75 8.04
N HIS A 30 7.70 0.02 6.99
CA HIS A 30 6.98 1.29 7.13
C HIS A 30 5.57 1.11 7.70
N LEU A 31 4.83 0.07 7.29
CA LEU A 31 3.52 -0.23 7.86
C LEU A 31 3.58 -0.52 9.37
N ILE A 32 4.65 -1.16 9.84
CA ILE A 32 4.84 -1.54 11.25
C ILE A 32 5.33 -0.36 12.09
N HIS A 33 6.32 0.38 11.57
CA HIS A 33 6.96 1.47 12.30
C HIS A 33 6.22 2.80 12.20
N GLY A 34 5.22 2.86 11.31
CA GLY A 34 4.32 3.98 11.17
C GLY A 34 4.71 4.91 10.02
N VAL A 35 3.67 5.54 9.49
CA VAL A 35 3.75 6.62 8.51
C VAL A 35 2.99 7.79 9.11
N GLU A 36 3.52 9.00 9.00
CA GLU A 36 2.88 10.19 9.55
C GLU A 36 1.44 10.32 9.02
N GLY A 37 0.48 10.52 9.92
CA GLY A 37 -0.95 10.57 9.58
C GLY A 37 -1.66 9.21 9.48
N PHE A 38 -0.96 8.08 9.69
CA PHE A 38 -1.53 6.74 9.65
C PHE A 38 -1.23 5.94 10.93
N THR A 39 -2.21 5.16 11.39
CA THR A 39 -2.04 4.21 12.49
C THR A 39 -1.18 3.03 12.03
N SER A 40 -0.15 2.63 12.78
CA SER A 40 0.66 1.48 12.38
C SER A 40 -0.08 0.14 12.45
N ILE A 41 0.33 -0.81 11.60
CA ILE A 41 -0.13 -2.20 11.66
C ILE A 41 0.75 -2.98 12.65
N PRO A 42 0.18 -3.74 13.59
CA PRO A 42 0.96 -4.54 14.53
C PRO A 42 1.89 -5.53 13.82
N ARG A 43 3.16 -5.61 14.24
CA ARG A 43 4.18 -6.50 13.65
C ARG A 43 3.70 -7.94 13.47
N GLY A 44 3.01 -8.50 14.46
CA GLY A 44 2.51 -9.88 14.40
C GLY A 44 1.50 -10.15 13.27
N GLN A 45 0.84 -9.11 12.73
CA GLN A 45 -0.06 -9.27 11.58
C GLN A 45 0.68 -9.29 10.24
N LEU A 46 1.92 -8.80 10.20
CA LEU A 46 2.76 -8.72 9.00
C LEU A 46 3.99 -9.65 9.08
N GLU A 47 4.16 -10.40 10.16
CA GLU A 47 5.22 -11.39 10.29
C GLU A 47 5.06 -12.48 9.22
N ASN A 48 6.08 -12.63 8.35
CA ASN A 48 6.07 -13.54 7.21
C ASN A 48 4.91 -13.31 6.21
N ALA A 49 4.28 -12.14 6.24
CA ALA A 49 3.20 -11.82 5.32
C ALA A 49 3.72 -11.77 3.88
N ASN A 50 3.00 -12.44 2.98
CA ASN A 50 3.21 -12.27 1.55
C ASN A 50 2.45 -11.02 1.06
N ARG A 51 2.53 -10.75 -0.25
CA ARG A 51 1.92 -9.55 -0.86
C ARG A 51 0.41 -9.48 -0.63
N LEU A 52 -0.30 -10.57 -0.89
CA LEU A 52 -1.76 -10.65 -0.72
C LEU A 52 -2.17 -10.43 0.73
N VAL A 53 -1.48 -11.06 1.68
CA VAL A 53 -1.73 -10.85 3.11
C VAL A 53 -1.47 -9.39 3.49
N THR A 54 -0.42 -8.77 2.92
CA THR A 54 -0.13 -7.35 3.16
C THR A 54 -1.26 -6.45 2.65
N VAL A 55 -1.76 -6.67 1.42
CA VAL A 55 -2.90 -5.92 0.86
C VAL A 55 -4.13 -6.06 1.75
N ASP A 56 -4.47 -7.29 2.12
CA ASP A 56 -5.64 -7.59 2.95
C ASP A 56 -5.57 -6.87 4.32
N ARG A 57 -4.40 -6.88 4.97
CA ARG A 57 -4.17 -6.15 6.23
C ARG A 57 -4.29 -4.64 6.07
N MET A 58 -3.77 -4.09 4.98
CA MET A 58 -3.91 -2.65 4.71
C MET A 58 -5.36 -2.25 4.52
N VAL A 59 -6.13 -3.02 3.77
CA VAL A 59 -7.54 -2.73 3.50
C VAL A 59 -8.38 -2.88 4.77
N GLN A 60 -8.10 -3.89 5.60
CA GLN A 60 -8.75 -4.05 6.89
C GLN A 60 -8.45 -2.87 7.84
N GLN A 61 -7.21 -2.37 7.85
CA GLN A 61 -6.79 -1.31 8.75
C GLN A 61 -7.22 0.09 8.30
N TYR A 62 -7.12 0.38 7.00
CA TYR A 62 -7.23 1.73 6.46
C TYR A 62 -8.44 1.94 5.55
N HIS A 63 -9.22 0.89 5.27
CA HIS A 63 -10.17 0.84 4.17
C HIS A 63 -9.50 1.11 2.81
N GLU A 64 -10.26 1.02 1.73
CA GLU A 64 -9.69 1.03 0.38
C GLU A 64 -8.97 2.36 0.07
N ASP A 65 -9.62 3.49 0.35
CA ASP A 65 -9.04 4.82 0.11
C ASP A 65 -7.79 5.06 0.97
N GLY A 66 -7.82 4.67 2.24
CA GLY A 66 -6.68 4.80 3.13
C GLY A 66 -5.53 3.88 2.74
N ALA A 67 -5.82 2.67 2.24
CA ALA A 67 -4.82 1.75 1.74
C ALA A 67 -4.09 2.30 0.49
N VAL A 68 -4.80 2.99 -0.40
CA VAL A 68 -4.16 3.70 -1.53
C VAL A 68 -3.29 4.85 -1.04
N LYS A 69 -3.80 5.69 -0.14
CA LYS A 69 -3.06 6.85 0.40
C LYS A 69 -1.77 6.44 1.10
N ILE A 70 -1.82 5.45 1.99
CA ILE A 70 -0.61 4.99 2.69
C ILE A 70 0.37 4.32 1.72
N THR A 71 -0.12 3.62 0.68
CA THR A 71 0.75 3.04 -0.36
C THR A 71 1.52 4.15 -1.09
N LEU A 72 0.86 5.24 -1.47
CA LEU A 72 1.52 6.39 -2.09
C LEU A 72 2.63 6.95 -1.18
N GLU A 73 2.32 7.22 0.08
CA GLU A 73 3.29 7.77 1.03
C GLU A 73 4.51 6.86 1.24
N ILE A 74 4.30 5.55 1.35
CA ILE A 74 5.41 4.59 1.53
C ILE A 74 6.24 4.51 0.25
N LEU A 75 5.63 4.46 -0.94
CA LEU A 75 6.37 4.44 -2.21
C LEU A 75 7.24 5.69 -2.37
N ARG A 76 6.75 6.87 -1.96
CA ARG A 76 7.56 8.10 -1.95
C ARG A 76 8.73 7.99 -0.99
N LYS A 77 8.53 7.46 0.22
CA LYS A 77 9.60 7.24 1.21
C LYS A 77 10.65 6.21 0.78
N MET A 78 10.27 5.28 -0.09
CA MET A 78 11.17 4.28 -0.69
C MET A 78 11.82 4.75 -2.00
N ASP A 79 11.69 6.03 -2.35
CA ASP A 79 12.15 6.62 -3.63
C ASP A 79 11.54 5.98 -4.89
N GLN A 80 10.46 5.21 -4.76
CA GLN A 80 9.71 4.61 -5.87
C GLN A 80 8.70 5.59 -6.48
N ASN A 81 9.16 6.81 -6.73
CA ASN A 81 8.35 7.94 -7.19
C ASN A 81 7.57 7.65 -8.47
N LYS A 82 8.15 6.93 -9.43
CA LYS A 82 7.45 6.55 -10.66
C LYS A 82 6.24 5.66 -10.39
N MET A 83 6.34 4.72 -9.46
CA MET A 83 5.22 3.85 -9.10
C MET A 83 4.14 4.63 -8.35
N ALA A 84 4.54 5.56 -7.48
CA ALA A 84 3.61 6.46 -6.82
C ALA A 84 2.85 7.33 -7.84
N ASP A 85 3.54 7.93 -8.82
CA ASP A 85 2.90 8.72 -9.89
C ASP A 85 1.92 7.87 -10.72
N GLU A 86 2.28 6.62 -11.05
CA GLU A 86 1.39 5.69 -11.77
C GLU A 86 0.14 5.36 -10.96
N LEU A 87 0.27 5.20 -9.64
CA LEU A 87 -0.84 4.93 -8.73
C LEU A 87 -1.75 6.16 -8.61
N GLU A 88 -1.19 7.35 -8.39
CA GLU A 88 -1.91 8.61 -8.28
C GLU A 88 -2.74 8.91 -9.53
N LYS A 89 -2.16 8.70 -10.73
CA LYS A 89 -2.88 8.84 -12.00
C LYS A 89 -4.07 7.89 -12.14
N LYS A 90 -3.98 6.70 -11.54
CA LYS A 90 -5.09 5.73 -11.52
C LYS A 90 -6.17 6.11 -10.50
N PHE A 91 -5.82 6.81 -9.43
CA PHE A 91 -6.72 7.22 -8.34
C PHE A 91 -6.66 8.72 -8.04
N PRO A 92 -7.03 9.60 -9.00
CA PRO A 92 -6.88 11.05 -8.84
C PRO A 92 -7.80 11.67 -7.78
N ASN A 93 -8.82 10.94 -7.30
CA ASN A 93 -9.77 11.43 -6.30
C ASN A 93 -9.36 11.10 -4.85
N ASN A 94 -8.23 10.39 -4.67
CA ASN A 94 -7.79 9.90 -3.37
C ASN A 94 -6.58 10.71 -2.83
N VAL A 95 -6.33 11.89 -3.40
CA VAL A 95 -5.30 12.86 -2.97
C VAL A 95 -5.98 14.13 -2.46
#